data_AF-A0A7C7SYI1-F1
#
_entry.id   AF-A0A7C7SYI1-F1
#
_cell.length_a   1.000
_cell.length_b   1.000
_cell.length_c   1.000
_cell.angle_alpha   90.00
_cell.angle_beta   90.00
_cell.angle_gamma   90.00
#
_symmetry.space_group_name_H-M   'P 1'
#
loop_
_entity.id
_entity.type
_entity.pdbx_description
1 polymer ?
#
loop_
_entity_poly.entity_id
_entity_poly.type
_entity_poly.pdbx_seq_one_letter_code
_entity_poly.pdbx_strand_id
1 'polypeptide(L)'
;PGSFEQLPQGMDIKLFDPTHPTSAFSDFHKAVLRGIASGLGVSYASLASDLENVNYSSIRQGALDERDFYRTLQQFAIEHFVEPVFRRWLQASMTSGDLPLPMVKFEKFAENMVFRPRGFSWVDPLKEINANIVGLQNGVLSLQDVAAHYGRDVEEVFEAVERERELAESHGISLAFQPFGTKRPVEPIVE
;
A
#
# COMPACT_ATOMS: atom_id res chain seq x y z
N PRO A 1 31.38 15.12 -48.08
CA PRO A 1 31.19 15.49 -46.66
C PRO A 1 32.40 16.30 -46.16
N GLY A 2 32.19 17.54 -45.71
CA GLY A 2 33.26 18.46 -45.27
C GLY A 2 33.94 19.25 -46.39
N SER A 3 33.18 19.83 -47.33
CA SER A 3 33.72 20.78 -48.32
C SER A 3 33.48 22.22 -47.86
N PHE A 4 34.52 23.05 -47.94
CA PHE A 4 34.41 24.49 -47.75
C PHE A 4 34.49 25.17 -49.12
N GLU A 5 33.46 25.95 -49.46
CA GLU A 5 33.45 26.75 -50.68
C GLU A 5 34.09 28.12 -50.43
N GLN A 6 34.84 28.61 -51.42
CA GLN A 6 35.51 29.90 -51.34
C GLN A 6 34.50 31.03 -51.56
N LEU A 7 34.37 31.92 -50.57
CA LEU A 7 33.47 33.05 -50.68
C LEU A 7 34.05 34.19 -51.54
N PRO A 8 33.21 34.92 -52.29
CA PRO A 8 33.60 36.16 -52.95
C PRO A 8 34.13 37.21 -51.97
N GLN A 9 35.03 38.06 -52.46
CA GLN A 9 35.68 39.09 -51.64
C GLN A 9 34.63 40.06 -51.04
N GLY A 10 34.62 40.18 -49.72
CA GLY A 10 33.67 41.02 -48.98
C GLY A 10 32.43 40.30 -48.44
N MET A 11 32.33 38.97 -48.60
CA MET A 11 31.23 38.16 -48.03
C MET A 11 31.72 37.36 -46.82
N ASP A 12 30.94 37.40 -45.73
CA ASP A 12 31.18 36.64 -44.51
C ASP A 12 30.23 35.44 -44.40
N ILE A 13 30.76 34.30 -43.92
CA ILE A 13 29.92 33.15 -43.54
C ILE A 13 29.24 33.47 -42.21
N LYS A 14 27.91 33.58 -42.21
CA LYS A 14 27.11 33.51 -40.99
C LYS A 14 26.64 32.08 -40.79
N LEU A 15 27.25 31.37 -39.85
CA LEU A 15 26.78 30.06 -39.43
C LEU A 15 25.43 30.24 -38.73
N PHE A 16 24.38 29.64 -39.31
CA PHE A 16 23.10 29.50 -38.63
C PHE A 16 23.21 28.29 -37.71
N ASP A 17 23.50 28.56 -36.43
CA ASP A 17 23.45 27.56 -35.37
C ASP A 17 22.16 27.77 -34.56
N PRO A 18 21.06 27.07 -34.88
CA PRO A 18 19.84 27.14 -34.11
C PRO A 18 20.05 26.39 -32.79
N THR A 19 20.71 27.05 -31.84
CA THR A 19 20.81 26.58 -30.46
C THR A 19 19.45 26.72 -29.79
N HIS A 20 18.59 25.72 -29.96
CA HIS A 20 17.37 25.64 -29.15
C HIS A 20 17.79 25.38 -27.70
N PRO A 21 17.32 26.17 -26.72
CA PRO A 21 17.71 25.95 -25.34
C PRO A 21 17.16 24.61 -24.85
N THR A 22 18.03 23.60 -24.78
CA THR A 22 17.73 22.27 -24.23
C THR A 22 17.56 22.30 -22.71
N SER A 23 17.95 23.39 -22.06
CA SER A 23 17.86 23.57 -20.60
C SER A 23 16.42 23.53 -20.08
N ALA A 24 15.42 23.97 -20.86
CA ALA A 24 14.02 24.02 -20.42
C ALA A 24 13.26 22.70 -20.59
N PHE A 25 13.82 21.71 -21.31
CA PHE A 25 13.12 20.47 -21.63
C PHE A 25 12.82 19.64 -20.37
N SER A 26 13.79 19.57 -19.44
CA SER A 26 13.63 18.81 -18.19
C SER A 26 12.46 19.37 -17.35
N ASP A 27 12.40 20.68 -17.17
CA ASP A 27 11.34 21.32 -16.37
C ASP A 27 9.97 21.17 -17.02
N PHE A 28 9.88 21.30 -18.35
CA PHE A 28 8.65 21.05 -19.09
C PHE A 28 8.17 19.60 -18.91
N HIS A 29 9.08 18.63 -19.06
CA HIS A 29 8.75 17.21 -18.89
C HIS A 29 8.29 16.91 -17.46
N LYS A 30 8.97 17.46 -16.44
CA LYS A 30 8.56 17.34 -15.03
C LYS A 30 7.17 17.95 -14.80
N ALA A 31 6.86 19.10 -15.41
CA ALA A 31 5.54 19.73 -15.30
C ALA A 31 4.41 18.88 -15.92
N VAL A 32 4.65 18.30 -17.10
CA VAL A 32 3.69 17.40 -17.77
C VAL A 32 3.41 16.17 -16.91
N LEU A 33 4.46 15.50 -16.41
CA LEU A 33 4.31 14.32 -15.56
C LEU A 33 3.60 14.63 -14.24
N ARG A 34 3.83 15.80 -13.65
CA ARG A 34 3.07 16.25 -12.46
C ARG A 34 1.59 16.41 -12.76
N GLY A 35 1.24 16.99 -13.91
CA GLY A 35 -0.16 17.11 -14.34
C GLY A 35 -0.83 15.74 -14.50
N ILE A 36 -0.13 14.79 -15.13
CA ILE A 36 -0.61 13.40 -15.27
C ILE A 36 -0.76 12.74 -13.90
N ALA A 37 0.22 12.88 -13.02
CA ALA A 37 0.21 12.30 -11.67
C ALA A 37 -1.01 12.79 -10.86
N SER A 38 -1.28 14.10 -10.88
CA SER A 38 -2.46 14.69 -10.25
C SER A 38 -3.78 14.15 -10.80
N GLY A 39 -3.85 13.92 -12.11
CA GLY A 39 -5.05 13.34 -12.75
C GLY A 39 -5.26 11.85 -12.42
N LEU A 40 -4.18 11.10 -12.19
CA LEU A 40 -4.22 9.68 -11.85
C LEU A 40 -4.33 9.41 -10.33
N GLY A 41 -4.29 10.45 -9.49
CA GLY A 41 -4.33 10.29 -8.03
C GLY A 41 -3.04 9.67 -7.46
N VAL A 42 -1.91 9.85 -8.15
CA VAL A 42 -0.60 9.34 -7.70
C VAL A 42 0.42 10.46 -7.53
N SER A 43 1.45 10.24 -6.74
CA SER A 43 2.56 11.19 -6.61
C SER A 43 3.46 11.15 -7.83
N TYR A 44 4.02 12.31 -8.16
CA TYR A 44 5.02 12.42 -9.23
C TYR A 44 6.21 11.49 -8.99
N ALA A 45 6.67 11.36 -7.75
CA ALA A 45 7.81 10.53 -7.40
C ALA A 45 7.57 9.06 -7.75
N SER A 46 6.40 8.52 -7.42
CA SER A 46 6.00 7.16 -7.79
C SER A 46 5.80 7.00 -9.29
N LEU A 47 5.11 7.95 -9.94
CA LEU A 47 4.80 7.87 -11.38
C LEU A 47 6.05 7.98 -12.26
N ALA A 48 6.91 8.95 -11.97
CA ALA A 48 8.10 9.25 -12.75
C ALA A 48 9.33 8.44 -12.31
N SER A 49 9.21 7.67 -11.21
CA SER A 49 10.35 7.02 -10.54
C SER A 49 11.49 8.01 -10.23
N ASP A 50 11.12 9.26 -9.90
CA ASP A 50 12.06 10.36 -9.64
C ASP A 50 12.09 10.69 -8.14
N LEU A 51 13.25 10.44 -7.53
CA LEU A 51 13.52 10.69 -6.11
C LEU A 51 14.52 11.84 -5.88
N GLU A 52 14.84 12.66 -6.90
CA GLU A 52 15.91 13.66 -6.80
C GLU A 52 15.62 14.79 -5.79
N ASN A 53 14.36 15.19 -5.63
CA ASN A 53 13.97 16.38 -4.85
C ASN A 53 12.93 16.08 -3.76
N VAL A 54 12.98 14.88 -3.19
CA VAL A 54 12.03 14.45 -2.17
C VAL A 54 12.77 14.09 -0.88
N ASN A 55 12.25 14.58 0.24
CA ASN A 55 12.71 14.18 1.57
C ASN A 55 11.76 13.15 2.19
N TYR A 56 12.19 12.51 3.27
CA TYR A 56 11.43 11.48 3.97
C TYR A 56 9.97 11.88 4.28
N SER A 57 9.76 13.11 4.75
CA SER A 57 8.42 13.61 5.10
C SER A 57 7.52 13.77 3.86
N SER A 58 8.07 14.34 2.79
CA SER A 58 7.33 14.57 1.53
C SER A 58 6.97 13.27 0.80
N ILE A 59 7.88 12.27 0.74
CA ILE A 59 7.57 10.95 0.17
C ILE A 59 6.50 10.27 1.01
N ARG A 60 6.61 10.35 2.35
CA ARG A 60 5.63 9.75 3.25
C ARG A 60 4.25 10.34 3.04
N GLN A 61 4.13 11.67 2.97
CA GLN A 61 2.83 12.31 2.73
C GLN A 61 2.26 11.89 1.37
N GLY A 62 3.04 11.94 0.30
CA GLY A 62 2.59 11.53 -1.03
C GLY A 62 2.15 10.06 -1.09
N ALA A 63 2.89 9.17 -0.43
CA ALA A 63 2.51 7.76 -0.33
C ALA A 63 1.22 7.55 0.49
N LEU A 64 0.92 8.39 1.49
CA LEU A 64 -0.32 8.29 2.25
C LEU A 64 -1.52 8.69 1.42
N ASP A 65 -1.43 9.80 0.70
CA ASP A 65 -2.51 10.28 -0.18
C ASP A 65 -2.78 9.27 -1.30
N GLU A 66 -1.73 8.70 -1.91
CA GLU A 66 -1.82 7.60 -2.88
C GLU A 66 -2.58 6.39 -2.32
N ARG A 67 -2.24 5.96 -1.11
CA ARG A 67 -2.86 4.78 -0.49
C ARG A 67 -4.32 5.03 -0.15
N ASP A 68 -4.65 6.24 0.28
CA ASP A 68 -6.04 6.63 0.54
C ASP A 68 -6.88 6.60 -0.75
N PHE A 69 -6.31 7.09 -1.85
CA PHE A 69 -6.92 6.94 -3.17
C PHE A 69 -7.10 5.46 -3.55
N TYR A 70 -6.09 4.61 -3.35
CA TYR A 70 -6.23 3.17 -3.61
C TYR A 70 -7.27 2.49 -2.72
N ARG A 71 -7.43 2.89 -1.45
CA ARG A 71 -8.52 2.38 -0.59
C ARG A 71 -9.89 2.72 -1.16
N THR A 72 -10.05 3.93 -1.70
CA THR A 72 -11.29 4.34 -2.38
C THR A 72 -11.57 3.45 -3.59
N LEU A 73 -10.56 3.17 -4.42
CA LEU A 73 -10.70 2.27 -5.57
C LEU A 73 -11.00 0.82 -5.15
N GLN A 74 -10.36 0.34 -4.10
CA GLN A 74 -10.63 -0.99 -3.53
C GLN A 74 -12.09 -1.08 -3.05
N GLN A 75 -12.56 -0.08 -2.30
CA GLN A 75 -13.94 -0.04 -1.81
C GLN A 75 -14.94 0.02 -2.97
N PHE A 76 -14.68 0.85 -3.98
CA PHE A 76 -15.50 0.92 -5.18
C PHE A 76 -15.62 -0.45 -5.87
N ALA A 77 -14.50 -1.15 -6.06
CA ALA A 77 -14.50 -2.49 -6.65
C ALA A 77 -15.23 -3.51 -5.77
N ILE A 78 -15.08 -3.43 -4.45
CA ILE A 78 -15.79 -4.31 -3.52
C ILE A 78 -17.30 -4.12 -3.65
N GLU A 79 -17.79 -2.88 -3.53
CA GLU A 79 -19.23 -2.57 -3.52
C GLU A 79 -19.89 -2.82 -4.89
N HIS A 80 -19.21 -2.51 -5.99
CA HIS A 80 -19.84 -2.51 -7.33
C HIS A 80 -19.59 -3.80 -8.11
N PHE A 81 -18.65 -4.64 -7.67
CA PHE A 81 -18.31 -5.87 -8.37
C PHE A 81 -18.27 -7.07 -7.43
N VAL A 82 -17.45 -7.04 -6.37
CA VAL A 82 -17.21 -8.22 -5.53
C VAL A 82 -18.46 -8.62 -4.74
N GLU A 83 -19.09 -7.68 -4.04
CA GLU A 83 -20.30 -7.92 -3.26
C GLU A 83 -21.49 -8.41 -4.13
N PRO A 84 -21.83 -7.77 -5.25
CA PRO A 84 -22.89 -8.25 -6.14
C PRO A 84 -22.64 -9.68 -6.67
N VAL A 85 -21.40 -9.99 -7.05
CA VAL A 85 -21.01 -11.33 -7.51
C VAL A 85 -21.14 -12.34 -6.37
N PHE A 86 -20.64 -12.01 -5.18
CA PHE A 86 -20.74 -12.88 -4.02
C PHE A 86 -22.19 -13.16 -3.63
N ARG A 87 -23.06 -12.14 -3.58
CA ARG A 87 -24.48 -12.32 -3.24
C ARG A 87 -25.17 -13.29 -4.21
N ARG A 88 -24.86 -13.19 -5.51
CA ARG A 88 -25.39 -14.11 -6.54
C ARG A 88 -24.84 -15.52 -6.40
N TRP A 89 -23.54 -15.64 -6.15
CA TRP A 89 -22.91 -16.93 -5.87
C TRP A 89 -23.52 -17.60 -4.63
N LEU A 90 -23.63 -16.88 -3.52
CA LEU A 90 -24.18 -17.38 -2.27
C LEU A 90 -25.62 -17.88 -2.46
N GLN A 91 -26.46 -17.10 -3.16
CA GLN A 91 -27.83 -17.50 -3.47
C GLN A 91 -27.88 -18.79 -4.30
N ALA A 92 -27.03 -18.89 -5.33
CA ALA A 92 -26.96 -20.07 -6.18
C ALA A 92 -26.49 -21.31 -5.40
N SER A 93 -25.42 -21.19 -4.62
CA SER A 93 -24.86 -22.29 -3.81
C SER A 93 -25.80 -22.79 -2.70
N MET A 94 -26.58 -21.88 -2.10
CA MET A 94 -27.61 -22.28 -1.13
C MET A 94 -28.80 -22.98 -1.80
N THR A 95 -29.12 -22.63 -3.05
CA THR A 95 -30.25 -23.22 -3.79
C THR A 95 -29.88 -24.56 -4.44
N SER A 96 -28.65 -24.72 -4.93
CA SER A 96 -28.14 -25.98 -5.49
C SER A 96 -27.91 -27.05 -4.43
N GLY A 97 -27.77 -26.65 -3.16
CA GLY A 97 -27.49 -27.55 -2.04
C GLY A 97 -26.00 -27.82 -1.81
N ASP A 98 -25.11 -27.19 -2.59
CA ASP A 98 -23.65 -27.28 -2.38
C ASP A 98 -23.24 -26.68 -1.03
N LEU A 99 -23.99 -25.67 -0.57
CA LEU A 99 -23.82 -25.04 0.72
C LEU A 99 -25.10 -25.28 1.55
N PRO A 100 -25.12 -26.23 2.49
CA PRO A 100 -26.32 -26.64 3.24
C PRO A 100 -26.67 -25.63 4.35
N LEU A 101 -26.82 -24.36 3.98
CA LEU A 101 -27.24 -23.28 4.87
C LEU A 101 -28.73 -22.99 4.67
N PRO A 102 -29.48 -22.65 5.75
CA PRO A 102 -30.89 -22.33 5.62
C PRO A 102 -31.12 -21.09 4.76
N MET A 103 -31.85 -21.23 3.65
CA MET A 103 -32.16 -20.11 2.73
C MET A 103 -32.87 -18.94 3.41
N VAL A 104 -33.65 -19.22 4.45
CA VAL A 104 -34.33 -18.21 5.30
C VAL A 104 -33.33 -17.23 5.94
N LYS A 105 -32.07 -17.64 6.12
CA LYS A 105 -31.00 -16.83 6.71
C LYS A 105 -30.06 -16.23 5.67
N PHE A 106 -30.42 -16.20 4.38
CA PHE A 106 -29.58 -15.65 3.32
C PHE A 106 -29.07 -14.24 3.67
N GLU A 107 -29.96 -13.33 4.06
CA GLU A 107 -29.55 -11.94 4.32
C GLU A 107 -28.57 -11.84 5.48
N LYS A 108 -28.73 -12.69 6.51
CA LYS A 108 -27.75 -12.78 7.60
C LYS A 108 -26.34 -13.11 7.07
N PHE A 109 -26.22 -14.07 6.15
CA PHE A 109 -24.90 -14.45 5.62
C PHE A 109 -24.38 -13.44 4.60
N ALA A 110 -25.26 -12.85 3.80
CA ALA A 110 -24.90 -11.80 2.85
C ALA A 110 -24.41 -10.53 3.54
N GLU A 111 -25.11 -10.04 4.56
CA GLU A 111 -24.76 -8.78 5.24
C GLU A 111 -23.53 -8.88 6.15
N ASN A 112 -23.23 -10.07 6.69
CA ASN A 112 -22.09 -10.26 7.59
C ASN A 112 -20.81 -10.68 6.86
N MET A 113 -20.78 -10.61 5.53
CA MET A 113 -19.53 -10.84 4.78
C MET A 113 -18.57 -9.67 4.97
N VAL A 114 -17.28 -9.98 5.11
CA VAL A 114 -16.23 -8.97 5.22
C VAL A 114 -15.21 -9.22 4.13
N PHE A 115 -15.13 -8.30 3.16
CA PHE A 115 -14.07 -8.31 2.16
C PHE A 115 -12.85 -7.57 2.71
N ARG A 116 -11.72 -8.28 2.72
CA ARG A 116 -10.43 -7.73 3.17
C ARG A 116 -9.58 -7.39 1.96
N PRO A 117 -9.47 -6.12 1.56
CA PRO A 117 -8.56 -5.73 0.49
C PRO A 117 -7.10 -5.78 0.98
N ARG A 118 -6.17 -5.59 0.04
CA ARG A 118 -4.74 -5.51 0.35
C ARG A 118 -4.47 -4.35 1.33
N GLY A 119 -3.83 -4.66 2.45
CA GLY A 119 -3.32 -3.68 3.40
C GLY A 119 -2.07 -2.96 2.92
N PHE A 120 -1.70 -1.88 3.62
CA PHE A 120 -0.55 -1.05 3.28
C PHE A 120 0.41 -0.91 4.48
N SER A 121 1.68 -1.24 4.28
CA SER A 121 2.72 -1.04 5.30
C SER A 121 3.20 0.40 5.34
N TRP A 122 3.44 0.96 6.52
CA TRP A 122 3.93 2.34 6.65
C TRP A 122 5.42 2.46 6.32
N VAL A 123 5.84 3.70 6.05
CA VAL A 123 7.23 4.04 5.73
C VAL A 123 8.16 3.83 6.93
N ASP A 124 7.66 4.01 8.16
CA ASP A 124 8.35 3.65 9.41
C ASP A 124 7.50 2.61 10.16
N PRO A 125 7.71 1.31 9.88
CA PRO A 125 6.94 0.24 10.50
C PRO A 125 7.08 0.22 12.03
N LEU A 126 8.24 0.60 12.56
CA LEU A 126 8.51 0.53 13.99
C LEU A 126 7.65 1.54 14.77
N LYS A 127 7.59 2.80 14.30
CA LYS A 127 6.74 3.82 14.95
C LYS A 127 5.27 3.46 14.88
N GLU A 128 4.82 2.91 13.76
CA GLU A 128 3.44 2.51 13.58
C GLU A 128 3.07 1.33 14.49
N ILE A 129 3.90 0.29 14.55
CA ILE A 129 3.67 -0.86 15.43
C ILE A 129 3.60 -0.40 16.90
N ASN A 130 4.49 0.51 17.32
CA ASN A 130 4.43 1.06 18.66
C ASN A 130 3.15 1.88 18.90
N ALA A 131 2.70 2.67 17.94
CA ALA A 131 1.44 3.40 18.02
C ALA A 131 0.24 2.44 18.12
N ASN A 132 0.24 1.35 17.35
CA ASN A 132 -0.78 0.31 17.40
C ASN A 132 -0.81 -0.38 18.78
N ILE A 133 0.36 -0.69 19.36
CA ILE A 133 0.46 -1.25 20.72
C ILE A 133 -0.15 -0.29 21.75
N VAL A 134 0.18 1.00 21.68
CA VAL A 134 -0.37 2.02 22.59
C VAL A 134 -1.88 2.15 22.40
N GLY A 135 -2.36 2.13 21.15
CA GLY A 135 -3.80 2.19 20.84
C GLY A 135 -4.57 0.99 21.38
N LEU A 136 -4.01 -0.22 21.24
CA LEU A 136 -4.56 -1.46 21.82
C LEU A 136 -4.61 -1.37 23.36
N GLN A 137 -3.52 -0.93 23.99
CA GLN A 137 -3.44 -0.78 25.45
C GLN A 137 -4.45 0.23 26.00
N ASN A 138 -4.69 1.31 25.26
CA ASN A 138 -5.65 2.35 25.62
C ASN A 138 -7.10 1.99 25.24
N GLY A 139 -7.34 0.83 24.60
CA GLY A 139 -8.66 0.40 24.16
C GLY A 139 -9.26 1.21 23.01
N VAL A 140 -8.43 1.97 22.27
CA VAL A 140 -8.86 2.75 21.10
C VAL A 140 -8.87 1.89 19.84
N LEU A 141 -8.02 0.85 19.80
CA LEU A 141 -7.93 -0.11 18.70
C LEU A 141 -8.24 -1.51 19.20
N SER A 142 -8.80 -2.34 18.33
CA SER A 142 -8.87 -3.79 18.49
C SER A 142 -7.78 -4.50 17.67
N LEU A 143 -7.55 -5.78 17.97
CA LEU A 143 -6.62 -6.61 17.19
C LEU A 143 -7.11 -6.83 15.76
N GLN A 144 -8.44 -6.84 15.56
CA GLN A 144 -9.05 -6.92 14.25
C GLN A 144 -8.73 -5.67 13.42
N ASP A 145 -8.76 -4.47 14.02
CA ASP A 145 -8.40 -3.23 13.33
C ASP A 145 -6.93 -3.26 12.86
N VAL A 146 -6.03 -3.73 13.74
CA VAL A 146 -4.61 -3.85 13.43
C VAL A 146 -4.36 -4.91 12.35
N ALA A 147 -4.98 -6.08 12.44
CA ALA A 147 -4.84 -7.14 11.45
C ALA A 147 -5.41 -6.71 10.08
N ALA A 148 -6.60 -6.11 10.06
CA ALA A 148 -7.27 -5.63 8.86
C ALA A 148 -6.46 -4.54 8.15
N HIS A 149 -5.76 -3.68 8.90
CA HIS A 149 -4.86 -2.68 8.31
C HIS A 149 -3.75 -3.31 7.45
N TYR A 150 -3.27 -4.49 7.83
CA TYR A 150 -2.31 -5.29 7.07
C TYR A 150 -2.97 -6.26 6.07
N GLY A 151 -4.30 -6.20 5.90
CA GLY A 151 -5.06 -7.10 5.04
C GLY A 151 -5.13 -8.54 5.55
N ARG A 152 -4.98 -8.75 6.87
CA ARG A 152 -5.00 -10.06 7.52
C ARG A 152 -6.28 -10.25 8.33
N ASP A 153 -6.63 -11.50 8.55
CA ASP A 153 -7.65 -11.86 9.53
C ASP A 153 -7.04 -12.03 10.92
N VAL A 154 -7.77 -11.61 11.95
CA VAL A 154 -7.34 -11.85 13.34
C VAL A 154 -7.46 -13.33 13.70
N GLU A 155 -8.48 -14.02 13.20
CA GLU A 155 -8.69 -15.45 13.46
C GLU A 155 -7.55 -16.27 12.85
N GLU A 156 -7.23 -16.05 11.56
CA GLU A 156 -6.09 -16.70 10.90
C GLU A 156 -4.75 -16.39 11.60
N VAL A 157 -4.58 -15.18 12.14
CA VAL A 157 -3.38 -14.81 12.91
C VAL A 157 -3.31 -15.62 14.21
N PHE A 158 -4.41 -15.78 14.93
CA PHE A 158 -4.44 -16.56 16.17
C PHE A 158 -4.19 -18.04 15.89
N GLU A 159 -4.84 -18.61 14.87
CA GLU A 159 -4.60 -19.99 14.43
C GLU A 159 -3.15 -20.22 14.00
N ALA A 160 -2.52 -19.24 13.35
CA ALA A 160 -1.10 -19.33 12.99
C ALA A 160 -0.20 -19.33 14.23
N VAL A 161 -0.44 -18.42 15.17
CA VAL A 161 0.33 -18.34 16.42
C VAL A 161 0.18 -19.62 17.25
N GLU A 162 -1.01 -20.18 17.32
CA GLU A 162 -1.25 -21.45 18.02
C GLU A 162 -0.46 -22.60 17.39
N ARG A 163 -0.55 -22.75 16.06
CA ARG A 163 0.23 -23.77 15.32
C ARG A 163 1.73 -23.58 15.48
N GLU A 164 2.21 -22.33 15.46
CA GLU A 164 3.62 -22.02 15.67
C GLU A 164 4.08 -22.39 17.09
N ARG A 165 3.24 -22.19 18.11
CA ARG A 165 3.51 -22.60 19.48
C ARG A 165 3.64 -24.12 19.59
N GLU A 166 2.68 -24.87 19.04
CA GLU A 166 2.71 -26.34 19.06
C GLU A 166 3.94 -26.89 18.31
N LEU A 167 4.27 -26.29 17.17
CA LEU A 167 5.45 -26.67 16.40
C LEU A 167 6.74 -26.40 17.18
N ALA A 168 6.85 -25.23 17.82
CA ALA A 168 8.01 -24.88 18.64
C ALA A 168 8.17 -25.87 19.81
N GLU A 169 7.07 -26.23 20.48
CA GLU A 169 7.07 -27.24 21.55
C GLU A 169 7.54 -28.61 21.05
N SER A 170 7.09 -29.05 19.86
CA SER A 170 7.51 -30.32 19.25
C SER A 170 9.01 -30.37 18.94
N HIS A 171 9.62 -29.21 18.68
CA HIS A 171 11.05 -29.06 18.40
C HIS A 171 11.88 -28.65 19.63
N GLY A 172 11.27 -28.52 20.81
CA GLY A 172 11.96 -28.06 22.02
C GLY A 172 12.44 -26.61 21.96
N ILE A 173 11.82 -25.77 21.13
CA ILE A 173 12.14 -24.35 20.96
C ILE A 173 11.26 -23.52 21.90
N SER A 174 11.87 -22.65 22.71
CA SER A 174 11.15 -21.69 23.54
C SER A 174 10.93 -20.39 22.77
N LEU A 175 9.67 -20.00 22.56
CA LEU A 175 9.31 -18.74 21.91
C LEU A 175 9.30 -17.61 22.94
N ALA A 176 10.15 -16.60 22.72
CA ALA A 176 10.21 -15.40 23.58
C ALA A 176 9.09 -14.39 23.29
N PHE A 177 8.34 -14.58 22.20
CA PHE A 177 7.24 -13.72 21.80
C PHE A 177 5.93 -14.49 21.90
N GLN A 178 5.03 -14.02 22.77
CA GLN A 178 3.61 -14.28 22.64
C GLN A 178 2.94 -12.96 22.23
N PRO A 179 1.81 -12.98 21.51
CA PRO A 179 1.04 -11.78 21.21
C PRO A 179 0.66 -10.97 22.46
N PHE A 180 0.80 -11.56 23.66
CA PHE A 180 0.62 -10.93 24.97
C PHE A 180 1.72 -11.27 25.98
N GLY A 181 2.96 -11.52 25.55
CA GLY A 181 4.07 -11.72 26.48
C GLY A 181 4.17 -10.53 27.45
N THR A 182 4.23 -10.80 28.76
CA THR A 182 4.50 -9.73 29.73
C THR A 182 5.86 -9.14 29.36
N LYS A 183 5.86 -7.91 28.84
CA LYS A 183 7.06 -7.07 28.78
C LYS A 183 7.41 -6.74 30.23
N ARG A 184 8.01 -7.70 30.95
CA ARG A 184 8.66 -7.39 32.20
C ARG A 184 9.75 -6.37 31.87
N PRO A 185 9.83 -5.25 32.58
CA PRO A 185 11.00 -4.38 32.49
C PRO A 185 12.23 -5.26 32.69
N VAL A 186 13.24 -5.10 31.83
CA VAL A 186 14.55 -5.73 32.07
C VAL A 186 15.01 -5.20 33.43
N GLU A 187 15.09 -6.08 34.42
CA GLU A 187 15.60 -5.69 35.74
C GLU A 187 17.03 -5.17 35.54
N PRO A 188 17.35 -3.96 36.04
CA PRO A 188 18.68 -3.41 35.89
C PRO A 188 19.67 -4.37 36.58
N ILE A 189 20.70 -4.78 35.85
CA ILE A 189 21.84 -5.49 36.42
C ILE A 189 22.54 -4.47 37.32
N VAL A 190 22.29 -4.56 38.63
CA VAL A 190 23.05 -3.84 39.63
C VAL A 190 24.27 -4.69 39.96
N GLU A 191 25.44 -4.29 39.44
CA GLU A 191 26.73 -4.70 40.00
C GLU A 191 27.03 -3.93 41.29
#